data_AF-A0A502F4R3-F1
#
_entry.id   AF-A0A502F4R3-F1
#
_cell.length_a   1.000
_cell.length_b   1.000
_cell.length_c   1.000
_cell.angle_alpha   90.00
_cell.angle_beta   90.00
_cell.angle_gamma   90.00
#
_symmetry.space_group_name_H-M   'P 1'
#
loop_
_entity.id
_entity.type
_entity.pdbx_description
1 polymer ?
#
loop_
_entity_poly.entity_id
_entity_poly.type
_entity_poly.pdbx_seq_one_letter_code
_entity_poly.pdbx_strand_id
1 'polypeptide(L)'
;MKKLSLLLFILLSFSNFAQVKLNAKDLKNLIAISEIYSKNTNATGSEFAKSIDSLRTSVLNPIADALIEVGKGEETILSHKFLARPSNEQLYLWYVIREIHYNRVSETRTKKPNVEIANEVLSQKIDERWLLDNYYYRIHGGIASLFNKADLSKINIDIEKLGFKNQTEKSIFYLNMMDALIGGRFKVLQMLKKNDKIIEFSEKLPMFNGKKYFYYTNLDFEDFNWVGYEENRSYSEVNIGNLYNILIAQYIATVQLKDKAEAQEIYMNSILHEPKYFKYSAAKGELQMLFDKKS
;
A
#
# COMPACT_ATOMS: atom_id res chain seq x y z
N MET A 1 16.82 39.63 -24.75
CA MET A 1 17.18 38.26 -25.16
C MET A 1 17.30 37.27 -24.00
N LYS A 2 17.97 37.59 -22.88
CA LYS A 2 18.10 36.67 -21.71
C LYS A 2 16.79 36.22 -21.03
N LYS A 3 15.72 37.04 -21.06
CA LYS A 3 14.41 36.68 -20.47
C LYS A 3 13.59 35.70 -21.33
N LEU A 4 13.82 35.65 -22.64
CA LEU A 4 13.12 34.72 -23.55
C LEU A 4 13.69 33.30 -23.45
N SER A 5 15.00 33.19 -23.20
CA SER A 5 15.71 31.91 -22.99
C SER A 5 15.27 31.19 -21.72
N LEU A 6 14.93 31.94 -20.65
CA LEU A 6 14.47 31.37 -19.39
C LEU A 6 13.06 30.77 -19.49
N LEU A 7 12.18 31.40 -20.29
CA LEU A 7 10.82 30.89 -20.54
C LEU A 7 10.81 29.61 -21.38
N LEU A 8 11.75 29.49 -22.35
CA LEU A 8 11.89 28.29 -23.18
C LEU A 8 12.40 27.08 -22.37
N PHE A 9 13.27 27.31 -21.38
CA PHE A 9 13.77 26.26 -20.49
C PHE A 9 12.69 25.74 -19.54
N ILE A 10 11.81 26.63 -19.05
CA ILE A 10 10.69 26.25 -18.18
C ILE A 10 9.63 25.45 -18.97
N LEU A 11 9.40 25.77 -20.25
CA LEU A 11 8.49 25.02 -21.12
C LEU A 11 8.98 23.61 -21.48
N LEU A 12 10.31 23.38 -21.57
CA LEU A 12 10.89 22.07 -21.84
C LEU A 12 10.90 21.13 -20.62
N SER A 13 10.77 21.67 -19.41
CA SER A 13 10.72 20.86 -18.17
C SER A 13 9.37 20.19 -17.88
N PHE A 14 8.33 20.45 -18.68
CA PHE A 14 6.97 19.95 -18.38
C PHE A 14 6.46 18.78 -19.24
N SER A 15 7.29 18.14 -20.05
CA SER A 15 6.77 17.13 -21.00
C SER A 15 7.74 16.02 -21.41
N ASN A 16 8.47 15.44 -20.45
CA ASN A 16 9.06 14.11 -20.65
C ASN A 16 8.23 13.05 -19.91
N PHE A 17 7.02 12.82 -20.39
CA PHE A 17 6.35 11.55 -20.12
C PHE A 17 7.03 10.49 -21.01
N ALA A 18 7.99 9.75 -20.46
CA ALA A 18 8.56 8.61 -21.14
C ALA A 18 7.52 7.48 -21.14
N GLN A 19 6.87 7.29 -22.29
CA GLN A 19 5.94 6.18 -22.50
C GLN A 19 6.70 4.85 -22.32
N VAL A 20 6.15 3.92 -21.53
CA VAL A 20 6.75 2.59 -21.35
C VAL A 20 6.55 1.79 -22.63
N LYS A 21 7.63 1.57 -23.38
CA LYS A 21 7.60 0.80 -24.64
C LYS A 21 8.08 -0.62 -24.40
N LEU A 22 7.18 -1.58 -24.57
CA LEU A 22 7.49 -3.00 -24.53
C LEU A 22 7.68 -3.55 -25.94
N ASN A 23 8.58 -4.51 -26.10
CA ASN A 23 8.60 -5.32 -27.31
C ASN A 23 7.41 -6.31 -27.30
N ALA A 24 7.15 -6.95 -28.44
CA ALA A 24 6.02 -7.85 -28.61
C ALA A 24 6.03 -9.04 -27.62
N LYS A 25 7.22 -9.55 -27.26
CA LYS A 25 7.35 -10.67 -26.32
C LYS A 25 7.02 -10.23 -24.89
N ASP A 26 7.55 -9.09 -24.45
CA ASP A 26 7.29 -8.54 -23.11
C ASP A 26 5.82 -8.19 -22.94
N LEU A 27 5.20 -7.56 -23.95
CA LEU A 27 3.77 -7.25 -23.91
C LEU A 27 2.92 -8.51 -23.81
N LYS A 28 3.19 -9.52 -24.65
CA LYS A 28 2.49 -10.81 -24.62
C LYS A 28 2.63 -11.49 -23.26
N ASN A 29 3.84 -11.52 -22.71
CA ASN A 29 4.11 -12.17 -21.43
C ASN A 29 3.48 -11.41 -20.26
N LEU A 30 3.47 -10.07 -20.27
CA LEU A 30 2.78 -9.26 -19.26
C LEU A 30 1.27 -9.52 -19.25
N ILE A 31 0.65 -9.61 -20.43
CA ILE A 31 -0.78 -9.97 -20.55
C ILE A 31 -1.03 -11.37 -19.97
N ALA A 32 -0.19 -12.36 -20.31
CA ALA A 32 -0.30 -13.71 -19.78
C ALA A 32 -0.14 -13.76 -18.25
N ILE A 33 0.84 -13.04 -17.69
CA ILE A 33 1.01 -12.87 -16.24
C ILE A 33 -0.27 -12.31 -15.62
N SER A 34 -0.85 -11.29 -16.25
CA SER A 34 -2.06 -10.62 -15.75
C SER A 34 -3.27 -11.54 -15.74
N GLU A 35 -3.42 -12.40 -16.76
CA GLU A 35 -4.47 -13.42 -16.84
C GLU A 35 -4.31 -14.53 -15.81
N ILE A 36 -3.07 -14.98 -15.55
CA ILE A 36 -2.76 -15.97 -14.51
C ILE A 36 -3.06 -15.38 -13.14
N TYR A 37 -2.56 -14.18 -12.85
CA TYR A 37 -2.85 -13.45 -11.62
C TYR A 37 -4.36 -13.29 -11.40
N SER A 38 -5.12 -12.98 -12.45
CA SER A 38 -6.57 -12.79 -12.33
C SER A 38 -7.34 -14.04 -11.91
N LYS A 39 -6.77 -15.23 -12.11
CA LYS A 39 -7.36 -16.52 -11.68
C LYS A 39 -6.94 -16.89 -10.27
N ASN A 40 -5.84 -16.34 -9.77
CA ASN A 40 -5.32 -16.58 -8.43
C ASN A 40 -4.60 -15.33 -7.91
N THR A 41 -5.39 -14.40 -7.34
CA THR A 41 -4.89 -13.10 -6.88
C THR A 41 -3.99 -13.20 -5.64
N ASN A 42 -4.04 -14.33 -4.93
CA ASN A 42 -3.16 -14.60 -3.79
C ASN A 42 -1.80 -15.17 -4.23
N ALA A 43 -1.62 -15.42 -5.53
CA ALA A 43 -0.38 -15.93 -6.12
C ALA A 43 0.11 -17.28 -5.53
N THR A 44 -0.78 -18.07 -4.93
CA THR A 44 -0.42 -19.28 -4.20
C THR A 44 -0.23 -20.50 -5.09
N GLY A 45 0.60 -21.44 -4.64
CA GLY A 45 0.73 -22.77 -5.25
C GLY A 45 1.85 -22.91 -6.28
N SER A 46 2.39 -24.12 -6.40
CA SER A 46 3.57 -24.42 -7.23
C SER A 46 3.28 -24.28 -8.73
N GLU A 47 2.04 -24.55 -9.17
CA GLU A 47 1.63 -24.36 -10.56
C GLU A 47 1.58 -22.88 -10.95
N PHE A 48 1.10 -22.01 -10.05
CA PHE A 48 1.13 -20.57 -10.24
C PHE A 48 2.58 -20.10 -10.40
N ALA A 49 3.44 -20.48 -9.44
CA ALA A 49 4.85 -20.09 -9.46
C ALA A 49 5.56 -20.53 -10.75
N LYS A 50 5.39 -21.78 -11.18
CA LYS A 50 5.94 -22.30 -12.44
C LYS A 50 5.42 -21.54 -13.66
N SER A 51 4.13 -21.21 -13.68
CA SER A 51 3.52 -20.48 -14.80
C SER A 51 4.09 -19.06 -14.91
N ILE A 52 4.23 -18.35 -13.79
CA ILE A 52 4.85 -17.03 -13.74
C ILE A 52 6.33 -17.09 -14.13
N ASP A 53 7.07 -18.07 -13.62
CA ASP A 53 8.50 -18.26 -13.89
C ASP A 53 8.78 -18.49 -15.39
N SER A 54 7.88 -19.23 -16.07
CA SER A 54 7.99 -19.49 -17.52
C SER A 54 7.82 -18.25 -18.42
N LEU A 55 7.27 -17.17 -17.88
CA LEU A 55 6.98 -15.93 -18.61
C LEU A 55 8.04 -14.84 -18.43
N ARG A 56 9.14 -15.17 -17.74
CA ARG A 56 10.23 -14.23 -17.46
C ARG A 56 10.86 -13.65 -18.72
N THR A 57 11.20 -12.37 -18.58
CA THR A 57 12.12 -11.61 -19.44
C THR A 57 12.91 -10.66 -18.55
N SER A 58 13.96 -10.02 -19.06
CA SER A 58 14.71 -9.04 -18.26
C SER A 58 13.82 -7.94 -17.68
N VAL A 59 12.81 -7.50 -18.44
CA VAL A 59 11.82 -6.48 -18.05
C VAL A 59 10.84 -7.02 -17.00
N LEU A 60 10.41 -8.28 -17.13
CA LEU A 60 9.36 -8.87 -16.29
C LEU A 60 9.90 -9.63 -15.05
N ASN A 61 11.21 -9.84 -14.96
CA ASN A 61 11.84 -10.49 -13.81
C ASN A 61 11.42 -9.91 -12.45
N PRO A 62 11.38 -8.58 -12.25
CA PRO A 62 10.97 -8.00 -10.96
C PRO A 62 9.52 -8.33 -10.58
N ILE A 63 8.61 -8.36 -11.56
CA ILE A 63 7.20 -8.71 -11.35
C ILE A 63 7.07 -10.19 -11.01
N ALA A 64 7.75 -11.05 -11.79
CA ALA A 64 7.73 -12.49 -11.56
C ALA A 64 8.27 -12.84 -10.17
N ASP A 65 9.39 -12.23 -9.77
CA ASP A 65 9.99 -12.41 -8.46
C ASP A 65 9.01 -12.02 -7.35
N ALA A 66 8.39 -10.85 -7.44
CA ALA A 66 7.46 -10.35 -6.43
C ALA A 66 6.20 -11.21 -6.35
N LEU A 67 5.59 -11.61 -7.47
CA LEU A 67 4.40 -12.49 -7.46
C LEU A 67 4.71 -13.87 -6.85
N ILE A 68 5.84 -14.46 -7.21
CA ILE A 68 6.27 -15.75 -6.63
C ILE A 68 6.50 -15.59 -5.12
N GLU A 69 7.11 -14.49 -4.70
CA GLU A 69 7.37 -14.22 -3.29
C GLU A 69 6.09 -14.00 -2.48
N VAL A 70 5.12 -13.26 -3.04
CA VAL A 70 3.79 -13.10 -2.46
C VAL A 70 3.14 -14.46 -2.19
N GLY A 71 3.25 -15.38 -3.15
CA GLY A 71 2.72 -16.74 -3.04
C GLY A 71 3.33 -17.59 -1.93
N LYS A 72 4.58 -17.34 -1.56
CA LYS A 72 5.26 -18.04 -0.45
C LYS A 72 4.76 -17.55 0.92
N GLY A 73 4.53 -16.25 1.05
CA GLY A 73 4.19 -15.62 2.34
C GLY A 73 5.26 -15.91 3.40
N GLU A 74 6.52 -15.72 3.04
CA GLU A 74 7.70 -15.91 3.88
C GLU A 74 8.34 -14.55 4.22
N GLU A 75 9.20 -14.51 5.23
CA GLU A 75 9.82 -13.28 5.74
C GLU A 75 10.58 -12.50 4.66
N THR A 76 11.09 -13.18 3.63
CA THR A 76 11.77 -12.58 2.49
C THR A 76 10.93 -11.56 1.72
N ILE A 77 9.59 -11.58 1.80
CA ILE A 77 8.72 -10.52 1.24
C ILE A 77 8.93 -9.16 1.91
N LEU A 78 9.46 -9.14 3.15
CA LEU A 78 9.81 -7.93 3.89
C LEU A 78 11.24 -7.44 3.61
N SER A 79 11.96 -8.10 2.70
CA SER A 79 13.29 -7.65 2.31
C SER A 79 13.24 -6.35 1.51
N HIS A 80 14.37 -5.61 1.52
CA HIS A 80 14.54 -4.39 0.74
C HIS A 80 14.17 -4.58 -0.74
N LYS A 81 14.43 -5.77 -1.31
CA LYS A 81 14.11 -6.08 -2.72
C LYS A 81 12.65 -5.84 -3.08
N PHE A 82 11.71 -6.16 -2.18
CA PHE A 82 10.28 -6.06 -2.45
C PHE A 82 9.63 -4.82 -1.80
N LEU A 83 10.21 -4.32 -0.70
CA LEU A 83 9.71 -3.12 -0.02
C LEU A 83 10.24 -1.81 -0.61
N ALA A 84 11.36 -1.84 -1.33
CA ALA A 84 11.90 -0.62 -1.95
C ALA A 84 10.98 -0.10 -3.05
N ARG A 85 11.02 1.22 -3.25
CA ARG A 85 10.27 1.92 -4.28
C ARG A 85 10.59 1.30 -5.66
N PRO A 86 9.60 0.74 -6.37
CA PRO A 86 9.82 0.24 -7.73
C PRO A 86 10.20 1.36 -8.70
N SER A 87 10.78 0.99 -9.82
CA SER A 87 10.99 1.95 -10.92
C SER A 87 9.65 2.42 -11.48
N ASN A 88 9.63 3.62 -12.08
CA ASN A 88 8.41 4.12 -12.71
C ASN A 88 7.88 3.14 -13.78
N GLU A 89 8.76 2.50 -14.55
CA GLU A 89 8.35 1.47 -15.52
C GLU A 89 7.66 0.29 -14.83
N GLN A 90 8.26 -0.27 -13.76
CA GLN A 90 7.65 -1.37 -13.01
C GLN A 90 6.28 -1.01 -12.46
N LEU A 91 6.12 0.22 -11.95
CA LEU A 91 4.84 0.73 -11.45
C LEU A 91 3.74 0.72 -12.54
N TYR A 92 4.06 1.08 -13.79
CA TYR A 92 3.14 0.95 -14.92
C TYR A 92 2.80 -0.50 -15.24
N LEU A 93 3.79 -1.41 -15.24
CA LEU A 93 3.55 -2.82 -15.54
C LEU A 93 2.63 -3.48 -14.50
N TRP A 94 2.79 -3.15 -13.22
CA TRP A 94 1.86 -3.56 -12.17
C TRP A 94 0.45 -3.00 -12.36
N TYR A 95 0.34 -1.79 -12.89
CA TYR A 95 -0.95 -1.18 -13.19
C TYR A 95 -1.65 -1.84 -14.39
N VAL A 96 -0.90 -2.34 -15.38
CA VAL A 96 -1.45 -3.19 -16.46
C VAL A 96 -2.08 -4.45 -15.88
N ILE A 97 -1.40 -5.12 -14.94
CA ILE A 97 -1.94 -6.30 -14.24
C ILE A 97 -3.26 -5.98 -13.55
N ARG A 98 -3.34 -4.82 -12.87
CA ARG A 98 -4.57 -4.33 -12.24
C ARG A 98 -5.68 -4.13 -13.26
N GLU A 99 -5.45 -3.37 -14.33
CA GLU A 99 -6.53 -3.05 -15.27
C GLU A 99 -7.04 -4.27 -16.03
N ILE A 100 -6.15 -5.20 -16.41
CA ILE A 100 -6.56 -6.47 -17.00
C ILE A 100 -7.38 -7.27 -15.98
N HIS A 101 -6.95 -7.34 -14.73
CA HIS A 101 -7.73 -8.00 -13.68
C HIS A 101 -9.12 -7.38 -13.51
N TYR A 102 -9.20 -6.05 -13.42
CA TYR A 102 -10.46 -5.32 -13.23
C TYR A 102 -11.38 -5.50 -14.44
N ASN A 103 -10.84 -5.43 -15.65
CA ASN A 103 -11.58 -5.75 -16.86
C ASN A 103 -12.14 -7.17 -16.83
N ARG A 104 -11.45 -8.14 -16.24
CA ARG A 104 -11.95 -9.52 -16.15
C ARG A 104 -13.03 -9.68 -15.09
N VAL A 105 -12.86 -9.10 -13.91
CA VAL A 105 -13.75 -9.38 -12.75
C VAL A 105 -14.88 -8.38 -12.55
N SER A 106 -14.79 -7.15 -13.07
CA SER A 106 -15.85 -6.15 -12.93
C SER A 106 -17.13 -6.60 -13.62
N GLU A 107 -18.26 -6.41 -12.96
CA GLU A 107 -19.60 -6.72 -13.49
C GLU A 107 -20.18 -5.57 -14.32
N THR A 108 -19.66 -4.35 -14.14
CA THR A 108 -20.22 -3.12 -14.71
C THR A 108 -19.41 -2.61 -15.91
N ARG A 109 -18.11 -2.92 -15.98
CA ARG A 109 -17.23 -2.45 -17.05
C ARG A 109 -17.50 -3.19 -18.36
N THR A 110 -17.55 -2.44 -19.46
CA THR A 110 -17.54 -3.03 -20.81
C THR A 110 -16.22 -3.74 -21.05
N LYS A 111 -16.29 -5.04 -21.35
CA LYS A 111 -15.10 -5.88 -21.56
C LYS A 111 -14.36 -5.44 -22.82
N LYS A 112 -13.08 -5.12 -22.69
CA LYS A 112 -12.16 -4.86 -23.80
C LYS A 112 -11.14 -5.99 -23.96
N PRO A 113 -10.57 -6.19 -25.16
CA PRO A 113 -9.41 -7.07 -25.35
C PRO A 113 -8.23 -6.64 -24.47
N ASN A 114 -7.56 -7.61 -23.82
CA ASN A 114 -6.46 -7.31 -22.89
C ASN A 114 -5.28 -6.55 -23.53
N VAL A 115 -5.05 -6.74 -24.83
CA VAL A 115 -4.03 -6.00 -25.58
C VAL A 115 -4.35 -4.52 -25.70
N GLU A 116 -5.62 -4.16 -25.87
CA GLU A 116 -6.06 -2.76 -25.93
C GLU A 116 -5.85 -2.09 -24.58
N ILE A 117 -6.20 -2.78 -23.50
CA ILE A 117 -6.05 -2.29 -22.12
C ILE A 117 -4.58 -2.08 -21.77
N ALA A 118 -3.72 -3.06 -22.10
CA ALA A 118 -2.29 -2.95 -21.84
C ALA A 118 -1.70 -1.73 -22.59
N ASN A 119 -2.04 -1.56 -23.87
CA ASN A 119 -1.55 -0.42 -24.65
C ASN A 119 -2.11 0.92 -24.15
N GLU A 120 -3.39 0.98 -23.78
CA GLU A 120 -4.03 2.15 -23.16
C GLU A 120 -3.25 2.57 -21.92
N VAL A 121 -3.05 1.64 -20.97
CA VAL A 121 -2.31 1.87 -19.71
C VAL A 121 -0.88 2.33 -19.95
N LEU A 122 -0.15 1.68 -20.87
CA LEU A 122 1.25 2.01 -21.15
C LEU A 122 1.40 3.36 -21.88
N SER A 123 0.35 3.86 -22.50
CA SER A 123 0.33 5.14 -23.24
C SER A 123 -0.15 6.34 -22.44
N GLN A 124 -0.96 6.12 -21.40
CA GLN A 124 -1.57 7.20 -20.64
C GLN A 124 -0.65 7.73 -19.53
N LYS A 125 -0.79 9.02 -19.23
CA LYS A 125 -0.18 9.62 -18.03
C LYS A 125 -1.06 9.34 -16.81
N ILE A 126 -0.58 8.49 -15.92
CA ILE A 126 -1.26 8.11 -14.66
C ILE A 126 -0.60 8.84 -13.49
N ASP A 127 -1.40 9.21 -12.50
CA ASP A 127 -0.90 9.73 -11.23
C ASP A 127 0.05 8.71 -10.58
N GLU A 128 1.30 9.10 -10.32
CA GLU A 128 2.30 8.21 -9.72
C GLU A 128 1.85 7.65 -8.36
N ARG A 129 1.00 8.39 -7.63
CA ARG A 129 0.43 7.95 -6.35
C ARG A 129 -0.44 6.72 -6.52
N TRP A 130 -1.23 6.65 -7.59
CA TRP A 130 -2.07 5.48 -7.90
C TRP A 130 -1.23 4.26 -8.29
N LEU A 131 -0.16 4.49 -9.05
CA LEU A 131 0.72 3.42 -9.47
C LEU A 131 1.45 2.80 -8.27
N LEU A 132 1.96 3.65 -7.37
CA LEU A 132 2.66 3.22 -6.17
C LEU A 132 1.72 2.51 -5.18
N ASP A 133 0.55 3.08 -4.93
CA ASP A 133 -0.47 2.45 -4.09
C ASP A 133 -0.87 1.08 -4.62
N ASN A 134 -1.11 0.97 -5.93
CA ASN A 134 -1.40 -0.32 -6.56
C ASN A 134 -0.27 -1.33 -6.35
N TYR A 135 1.00 -0.95 -6.48
CA TYR A 135 2.09 -1.91 -6.26
C TYR A 135 2.04 -2.51 -4.84
N TYR A 136 1.97 -1.66 -3.81
CA TYR A 136 1.95 -2.15 -2.43
C TYR A 136 0.66 -2.92 -2.10
N TYR A 137 -0.47 -2.49 -2.65
CA TYR A 137 -1.71 -3.23 -2.57
C TYR A 137 -1.59 -4.63 -3.20
N ARG A 138 -0.82 -4.83 -4.28
CA ARG A 138 -0.70 -6.17 -4.90
C ARG A 138 0.21 -7.12 -4.13
N ILE A 139 1.23 -6.61 -3.44
CA ILE A 139 2.10 -7.47 -2.62
C ILE A 139 1.56 -7.71 -1.20
N HIS A 140 0.49 -6.99 -0.81
CA HIS A 140 -0.06 -7.02 0.54
C HIS A 140 -0.49 -8.43 1.02
N GLY A 141 -0.92 -9.30 0.11
CA GLY A 141 -1.45 -10.63 0.44
C GLY A 141 -0.37 -11.55 1.02
N GLY A 142 0.86 -11.43 0.50
CA GLY A 142 2.01 -12.16 1.01
C GLY A 142 2.40 -11.71 2.42
N ILE A 143 2.35 -10.40 2.66
CA ILE A 143 2.62 -9.79 3.97
C ILE A 143 1.55 -10.20 4.99
N ALA A 144 0.27 -10.12 4.61
CA ALA A 144 -0.84 -10.54 5.45
C ALA A 144 -0.77 -12.04 5.80
N SER A 145 -0.43 -12.89 4.82
CA SER A 145 -0.22 -14.33 4.98
C SER A 145 0.93 -14.64 5.95
N LEU A 146 2.06 -13.95 5.79
CA LEU A 146 3.19 -14.05 6.71
C LEU A 146 2.77 -13.69 8.14
N PHE A 147 2.12 -12.55 8.33
CA PHE A 147 1.76 -12.04 9.65
C PHE A 147 0.67 -12.87 10.36
N ASN A 148 -0.04 -13.76 9.66
CA ASN A 148 -0.92 -14.73 10.33
C ASN A 148 -0.15 -15.76 11.17
N LYS A 149 1.12 -16.02 10.85
CA LYS A 149 1.93 -17.11 11.44
C LYS A 149 3.23 -16.63 12.08
N ALA A 150 3.70 -15.43 11.75
CA ALA A 150 4.99 -14.92 12.20
C ALA A 150 4.86 -13.85 13.29
N ASP A 151 5.89 -13.79 14.13
CA ASP A 151 6.16 -12.65 15.02
C ASP A 151 7.19 -11.75 14.32
N LEU A 152 6.79 -10.52 14.00
CA LEU A 152 7.61 -9.54 13.29
C LEU A 152 8.19 -8.47 14.23
N SER A 153 8.05 -8.62 15.55
CA SER A 153 8.51 -7.64 16.55
C SER A 153 10.00 -7.31 16.48
N LYS A 154 10.80 -8.24 15.94
CA LYS A 154 12.25 -8.07 15.73
C LYS A 154 12.60 -7.41 14.39
N ILE A 155 11.64 -7.23 13.50
CA ILE A 155 11.84 -6.62 12.19
C ILE A 155 11.69 -5.11 12.31
N ASN A 156 12.65 -4.38 11.74
CA ASN A 156 12.58 -2.94 11.59
C ASN A 156 12.52 -2.57 10.10
N ILE A 157 11.41 -1.97 9.69
CA ILE A 157 11.23 -1.42 8.35
C ILE A 157 11.73 0.02 8.36
N ASP A 158 12.93 0.21 7.82
CA ASP A 158 13.57 1.53 7.67
C ASP A 158 13.08 2.20 6.38
N ILE A 159 11.96 2.92 6.47
CA ILE A 159 11.31 3.62 5.35
C ILE A 159 12.26 4.60 4.68
N GLU A 160 13.16 5.21 5.44
CA GLU A 160 14.13 6.19 4.92
C GLU A 160 15.11 5.55 3.93
N LYS A 161 15.32 4.23 4.01
CA LYS A 161 16.21 3.49 3.12
C LYS A 161 15.51 2.86 1.92
N LEU A 162 14.19 2.97 1.79
CA LEU A 162 13.43 2.30 0.72
C LEU A 162 13.38 3.10 -0.60
N GLY A 163 14.04 4.26 -0.68
CA GLY A 163 14.20 5.00 -1.94
C GLY A 163 12.96 5.78 -2.39
N PHE A 164 12.02 6.05 -1.49
CA PHE A 164 10.85 6.91 -1.77
C PHE A 164 11.25 8.34 -2.09
N LYS A 165 10.61 8.95 -3.09
CA LYS A 165 10.92 10.30 -3.58
C LYS A 165 10.57 11.40 -2.59
N ASN A 166 9.52 11.21 -1.81
CA ASN A 166 8.95 12.25 -0.95
C ASN A 166 8.08 11.63 0.17
N GLN A 167 7.55 12.51 1.02
CA GLN A 167 6.73 12.11 2.16
C GLN A 167 5.41 11.44 1.73
N THR A 168 4.81 11.84 0.61
CA THR A 168 3.59 11.22 0.09
C THR A 168 3.82 9.74 -0.21
N GLU A 169 4.90 9.40 -0.91
CA GLU A 169 5.21 8.00 -1.23
C GLU A 169 5.50 7.16 0.01
N LYS A 170 6.22 7.72 1.00
CA LYS A 170 6.45 7.08 2.30
C LYS A 170 5.14 6.80 3.04
N SER A 171 4.20 7.75 2.97
CA SER A 171 2.88 7.64 3.61
C SER A 171 2.02 6.58 2.94
N ILE A 172 2.01 6.53 1.60
CA ILE A 172 1.33 5.48 0.82
C ILE A 172 1.85 4.08 1.22
N PHE A 173 3.18 3.93 1.28
CA PHE A 173 3.80 2.69 1.71
C PHE A 173 3.38 2.31 3.13
N TYR A 174 3.54 3.22 4.09
CA TYR A 174 3.20 2.98 5.48
C TYR A 174 1.72 2.56 5.65
N LEU A 175 0.80 3.29 5.01
CA LEU A 175 -0.63 2.99 5.08
C LEU A 175 -0.98 1.61 4.48
N ASN A 176 -0.38 1.25 3.34
CA ASN A 176 -0.53 -0.09 2.76
C ASN A 176 0.03 -1.19 3.67
N MET A 177 1.18 -0.97 4.30
CA MET A 177 1.76 -1.92 5.25
C MET A 177 0.86 -2.13 6.47
N MET A 178 0.30 -1.05 7.02
CA MET A 178 -0.62 -1.13 8.16
C MET A 178 -1.90 -1.86 7.80
N ASP A 179 -2.44 -1.62 6.61
CA ASP A 179 -3.61 -2.35 6.13
C ASP A 179 -3.31 -3.86 5.96
N ALA A 180 -2.17 -4.20 5.33
CA ALA A 180 -1.74 -5.58 5.14
C ALA A 180 -1.56 -6.35 6.45
N LEU A 181 -0.98 -5.70 7.47
CA LEU A 181 -0.70 -6.33 8.75
C LEU A 181 -1.97 -6.45 9.60
N ILE A 182 -2.71 -5.35 9.80
CA ILE A 182 -3.75 -5.28 10.84
C ILE A 182 -5.03 -4.53 10.47
N GLY A 183 -5.14 -4.00 9.25
CA GLY A 183 -6.28 -3.20 8.75
C GLY A 183 -7.66 -3.67 9.20
N GLY A 184 -8.28 -4.56 8.42
CA GLY A 184 -9.60 -5.11 8.78
C GLY A 184 -9.60 -5.96 10.06
N ARG A 185 -8.45 -6.53 10.44
CA ARG A 185 -8.34 -7.49 11.56
C ARG A 185 -8.70 -6.84 12.90
N PHE A 186 -8.15 -5.67 13.18
CA PHE A 186 -8.37 -5.01 14.48
C PHE A 186 -9.82 -4.58 14.64
N LYS A 187 -10.45 -4.09 13.57
CA LYS A 187 -11.87 -3.76 13.55
C LYS A 187 -12.74 -4.99 13.88
N VAL A 188 -12.48 -6.13 13.24
CA VAL A 188 -13.23 -7.38 13.50
C VAL A 188 -13.03 -7.86 14.94
N LEU A 189 -11.79 -7.89 15.43
CA LEU A 189 -11.51 -8.30 16.81
C LEU A 189 -12.17 -7.39 17.84
N GLN A 190 -12.20 -6.07 17.58
CA GLN A 190 -12.88 -5.11 18.43
C GLN A 190 -14.39 -5.35 18.48
N MET A 191 -15.03 -5.60 17.32
CA MET A 191 -16.45 -5.95 17.26
C MET A 191 -16.77 -7.24 18.04
N LEU A 192 -15.86 -8.22 17.99
CA LEU A 192 -15.97 -9.48 18.73
C LEU A 192 -15.52 -9.36 20.20
N LYS A 193 -15.14 -8.17 20.66
CA LYS A 193 -14.62 -7.89 22.01
C LYS A 193 -13.43 -8.77 22.39
N LYS A 194 -12.57 -9.11 21.42
CA LYS A 194 -11.35 -9.92 21.57
C LYS A 194 -10.13 -9.04 21.80
N ASN A 195 -10.15 -8.27 22.90
CA ASN A 195 -9.11 -7.30 23.22
C ASN A 195 -7.77 -7.96 23.53
N ASP A 196 -7.77 -9.17 24.10
CA ASP A 196 -6.60 -10.01 24.30
C ASP A 196 -5.87 -10.28 22.99
N LYS A 197 -6.62 -10.58 21.92
CA LYS A 197 -6.07 -10.81 20.58
C LYS A 197 -5.55 -9.54 19.92
N ILE A 198 -6.19 -8.39 20.14
CA ILE A 198 -5.68 -7.11 19.65
C ILE A 198 -4.30 -6.83 20.24
N ILE A 199 -4.15 -7.01 21.56
CA ILE A 199 -2.87 -6.86 22.25
C ILE A 199 -1.84 -7.85 21.68
N GLU A 200 -2.19 -9.14 21.61
CA GLU A 200 -1.30 -10.20 21.09
C GLU A 200 -0.78 -9.87 19.69
N PHE A 201 -1.64 -9.42 18.77
CA PHE A 201 -1.19 -9.04 17.43
C PHE A 201 -0.38 -7.75 17.44
N SER A 202 -0.73 -6.77 18.28
CA SER A 202 -0.01 -5.51 18.35
C SER A 202 1.45 -5.67 18.80
N GLU A 203 1.71 -6.63 19.68
CA GLU A 203 3.04 -6.96 20.19
C GLU A 203 3.92 -7.65 19.13
N LYS A 204 3.32 -8.28 18.11
CA LYS A 204 4.01 -8.98 17.01
C LYS A 204 4.33 -8.08 15.82
N LEU A 205 3.93 -6.81 15.84
CA LEU A 205 4.10 -5.91 14.69
C LEU A 205 5.55 -5.47 14.53
N PRO A 206 6.00 -5.24 13.28
CA PRO A 206 7.31 -4.66 13.04
C PRO A 206 7.41 -3.22 13.55
N MET A 207 8.64 -2.79 13.75
CA MET A 207 8.96 -1.39 13.95
C MET A 207 9.11 -0.67 12.62
N PHE A 208 8.89 0.64 12.65
CA PHE A 208 9.16 1.54 11.53
C PHE A 208 10.17 2.59 11.99
N ASN A 209 11.29 2.70 11.27
CA ASN A 209 12.39 3.62 11.60
C ASN A 209 12.85 3.51 13.08
N GLY A 210 12.87 2.30 13.62
CA GLY A 210 13.30 1.99 14.98
C GLY A 210 12.27 2.28 16.08
N LYS A 211 11.02 2.59 15.72
CA LYS A 211 9.93 2.88 16.67
C LYS A 211 8.73 1.99 16.43
N LYS A 212 7.88 1.81 17.45
CA LYS A 212 6.58 1.15 17.29
C LYS A 212 5.78 1.85 16.20
N TYR A 213 5.03 1.10 15.39
CA TYR A 213 4.32 1.62 14.21
C TYR A 213 3.49 2.88 14.48
N PHE A 214 2.83 2.96 15.63
CA PHE A 214 1.96 4.10 15.95
C PHE A 214 2.69 5.44 16.10
N TYR A 215 4.03 5.44 16.17
CA TYR A 215 4.87 6.66 16.15
C TYR A 215 4.94 7.33 14.77
N TYR A 216 4.49 6.66 13.70
CA TYR A 216 4.50 7.24 12.37
C TYR A 216 3.28 8.16 12.18
N THR A 217 3.48 9.47 12.35
CA THR A 217 2.42 10.50 12.29
C THR A 217 2.53 11.45 11.09
N ASN A 218 3.59 11.32 10.30
CA ASN A 218 3.82 12.19 9.14
C ASN A 218 3.00 11.69 7.93
N LEU A 219 1.73 12.10 7.89
CA LEU A 219 0.73 11.77 6.87
C LEU A 219 0.25 13.04 6.15
N ASP A 220 1.07 14.09 6.13
CA ASP A 220 0.77 15.33 5.43
C ASP A 220 1.10 15.16 3.93
N PHE A 221 0.07 14.96 3.13
CA PHE A 221 0.16 14.96 1.68
C PHE A 221 -1.11 15.54 1.05
N GLU A 222 -0.98 16.06 -0.17
CA GLU A 222 -2.15 16.46 -0.95
C GLU A 222 -2.99 15.22 -1.27
N ASP A 223 -4.26 15.27 -0.85
CA ASP A 223 -5.19 14.16 -1.03
C ASP A 223 -5.42 13.85 -2.51
N PHE A 224 -5.84 12.62 -2.78
CA PHE A 224 -6.10 12.15 -4.13
C PHE A 224 -7.18 11.09 -4.12
N ASN A 225 -7.65 10.70 -5.30
CA ASN A 225 -8.65 9.65 -5.40
C ASN A 225 -8.02 8.31 -5.07
N TRP A 226 -8.62 7.60 -4.13
CA TRP A 226 -8.50 6.15 -4.04
C TRP A 226 -9.39 5.52 -5.10
N VAL A 227 -8.78 4.71 -5.97
CA VAL A 227 -9.46 4.09 -7.10
C VAL A 227 -9.74 2.62 -6.77
N GLY A 228 -10.97 2.34 -6.35
CA GLY A 228 -11.46 0.99 -6.10
C GLY A 228 -11.84 0.25 -7.39
N TYR A 229 -12.54 -0.88 -7.26
CA TYR A 229 -13.12 -1.58 -8.41
C TYR A 229 -14.24 -0.74 -9.06
N GLU A 230 -15.14 -0.18 -8.24
CA GLU A 230 -16.40 0.44 -8.67
C GLU A 230 -16.66 1.82 -8.04
N GLU A 231 -15.75 2.31 -7.20
CA GLU A 231 -15.92 3.58 -6.48
C GLU A 231 -14.63 4.40 -6.45
N ASN A 232 -14.81 5.72 -6.45
CA ASN A 232 -13.74 6.68 -6.19
C ASN A 232 -14.06 7.39 -4.86
N ARG A 233 -13.10 7.37 -3.94
CA ARG A 233 -13.20 8.03 -2.63
C ARG A 233 -11.94 8.83 -2.35
N SER A 234 -11.95 9.69 -1.33
CA SER A 234 -10.71 10.30 -0.83
C SER A 234 -9.76 9.21 -0.33
N TYR A 235 -8.51 9.27 -0.77
CA TYR A 235 -7.46 8.37 -0.31
C TYR A 235 -7.23 8.51 1.18
N SER A 236 -7.23 9.74 1.67
CA SER A 236 -7.07 10.04 3.08
C SER A 236 -8.24 9.50 3.91
N GLU A 237 -9.48 9.69 3.47
CA GLU A 237 -10.66 9.14 4.17
C GLU A 237 -10.61 7.63 4.30
N VAL A 238 -10.21 6.92 3.24
CA VAL A 238 -10.10 5.45 3.25
C VAL A 238 -8.95 5.00 4.15
N ASN A 239 -7.73 5.47 3.88
CA ASN A 239 -6.53 4.89 4.47
C ASN A 239 -6.19 5.46 5.85
N ILE A 240 -6.32 6.77 6.06
CA ILE A 240 -6.13 7.38 7.39
C ILE A 240 -7.30 6.98 8.30
N GLY A 241 -8.52 6.89 7.76
CA GLY A 241 -9.67 6.35 8.49
C GLY A 241 -9.45 4.90 8.96
N ASN A 242 -8.86 4.05 8.11
CA ASN A 242 -8.49 2.68 8.50
C ASN A 242 -7.42 2.67 9.62
N LEU A 243 -6.41 3.53 9.51
CA LEU A 243 -5.40 3.68 10.57
C LEU A 243 -6.01 4.15 11.89
N TYR A 244 -7.01 5.04 11.88
CA TYR A 244 -7.75 5.40 13.08
C TYR A 244 -8.44 4.19 13.72
N ASN A 245 -9.11 3.36 12.92
CA ASN A 245 -9.77 2.16 13.44
C ASN A 245 -8.77 1.23 14.14
N ILE A 246 -7.60 1.03 13.54
CA ILE A 246 -6.49 0.26 14.13
C ILE A 246 -6.07 0.86 15.48
N LEU A 247 -5.73 2.14 15.51
CA LEU A 247 -5.16 2.80 16.69
C LEU A 247 -6.18 2.91 17.83
N ILE A 248 -7.44 3.22 17.52
CA ILE A 248 -8.52 3.27 18.51
C ILE A 248 -8.77 1.88 19.09
N ALA A 249 -8.82 0.84 18.25
CA ALA A 249 -9.00 -0.53 18.72
C ALA A 249 -7.88 -0.97 19.68
N GLN A 250 -6.63 -0.69 19.32
CA GLN A 250 -5.48 -0.97 20.20
C GLN A 250 -5.52 -0.14 21.48
N TYR A 251 -5.79 1.16 21.39
CA TYR A 251 -5.87 2.04 22.56
C TYR A 251 -6.93 1.54 23.56
N ILE A 252 -8.13 1.20 23.08
CA ILE A 252 -9.21 0.66 23.93
C ILE A 252 -8.80 -0.66 24.57
N ALA A 253 -8.22 -1.58 23.79
CA ALA A 253 -7.75 -2.85 24.32
C ALA A 253 -6.68 -2.66 25.41
N THR A 254 -5.76 -1.71 25.20
CA THR A 254 -4.67 -1.38 26.13
C THR A 254 -5.22 -0.77 27.42
N VAL A 255 -6.15 0.17 27.34
CA VAL A 255 -6.82 0.75 28.53
C VAL A 255 -7.50 -0.32 29.38
N GLN A 256 -8.05 -1.38 28.76
CA GLN A 256 -8.80 -2.42 29.47
C GLN A 256 -7.92 -3.53 30.05
N LEU A 257 -6.80 -3.85 29.42
CA LEU A 257 -6.02 -5.06 29.73
C LEU A 257 -4.57 -4.79 30.16
N LYS A 258 -4.07 -3.56 29.95
CA LYS A 258 -2.70 -3.15 30.27
C LYS A 258 -2.73 -1.94 31.19
N ASP A 259 -1.56 -1.39 31.49
CA ASP A 259 -1.47 -0.21 32.34
C ASP A 259 -1.83 1.09 31.59
N LYS A 260 -2.11 2.13 32.39
CA LYS A 260 -2.50 3.45 31.88
C LYS A 260 -1.35 4.14 31.14
N ALA A 261 -0.09 3.84 31.46
CA ALA A 261 1.07 4.47 30.84
C ALA A 261 1.26 3.96 29.40
N GLU A 262 1.06 2.67 29.14
CA GLU A 262 1.08 2.09 27.79
C GLU A 262 -0.03 2.69 26.91
N ALA A 263 -1.26 2.79 27.42
CA ALA A 263 -2.34 3.43 26.67
C ALA A 263 -2.04 4.91 26.38
N GLN A 264 -1.43 5.61 27.33
CA GLN A 264 -1.02 7.00 27.15
C GLN A 264 0.10 7.14 26.13
N GLU A 265 1.05 6.21 26.07
CA GLU A 265 2.10 6.16 25.05
C GLU A 265 1.48 6.10 23.63
N ILE A 266 0.52 5.21 23.41
CA ILE A 266 -0.19 5.08 22.13
C ILE A 266 -0.88 6.39 21.77
N TYR A 267 -1.66 6.96 22.71
CA TYR A 267 -2.40 8.18 22.45
C TYR A 267 -1.47 9.34 22.09
N MET A 268 -0.47 9.64 22.93
CA MET A 268 0.39 10.82 22.79
C MET A 268 1.32 10.77 21.58
N ASN A 269 1.70 9.57 21.12
CA ASN A 269 2.69 9.41 20.05
C ASN A 269 2.07 9.05 18.71
N SER A 270 0.74 9.05 18.58
CA SER A 270 0.05 8.69 17.34
C SER A 270 -0.88 9.80 16.85
N ILE A 271 -1.49 9.57 15.69
CA ILE A 271 -2.49 10.49 15.12
C ILE A 271 -3.76 10.65 15.98
N LEU A 272 -3.90 9.87 17.07
CA LEU A 272 -4.96 10.07 18.06
C LEU A 272 -4.83 11.38 18.83
N HIS A 273 -3.62 11.96 18.90
CA HIS A 273 -3.34 13.24 19.57
C HIS A 273 -3.00 14.37 18.59
N GLU A 274 -3.36 14.21 17.30
CA GLU A 274 -3.04 15.17 16.23
C GLU A 274 -4.34 15.75 15.63
N PRO A 275 -4.84 16.90 16.12
CA PRO A 275 -6.17 17.43 15.75
C PRO A 275 -6.41 17.59 14.25
N LYS A 276 -5.36 17.90 13.47
CA LYS A 276 -5.43 18.05 12.01
C LYS A 276 -5.94 16.79 11.28
N TYR A 277 -5.78 15.61 11.88
CA TYR A 277 -6.22 14.35 11.30
C TYR A 277 -7.60 13.90 11.78
N PHE A 278 -8.18 14.51 12.84
CA PHE A 278 -9.44 14.05 13.45
C PHE A 278 -10.61 13.98 12.46
N LYS A 279 -10.60 14.82 11.42
CA LYS A 279 -11.61 14.81 10.34
C LYS A 279 -11.75 13.47 9.62
N TYR A 280 -10.74 12.60 9.67
CA TYR A 280 -10.76 11.26 9.06
C TYR A 280 -11.28 10.17 10.00
N SER A 281 -11.58 10.49 11.27
CA SER A 281 -12.09 9.54 12.25
C SER A 281 -13.61 9.68 12.43
N ALA A 282 -14.29 8.55 12.56
CA ALA A 282 -15.70 8.54 13.00
C ALA A 282 -15.85 9.03 14.45
N ALA A 283 -14.79 8.92 15.28
CA ALA A 283 -14.76 9.35 16.68
C ALA A 283 -14.15 10.76 16.86
N LYS A 284 -14.30 11.65 15.86
CA LYS A 284 -13.68 12.98 15.87
C LYS A 284 -14.07 13.82 17.09
N GLY A 285 -15.31 13.71 17.57
CA GLY A 285 -15.80 14.48 18.71
C GLY A 285 -15.14 14.04 20.01
N GLU A 286 -15.03 12.73 20.22
CA GLU A 286 -14.38 12.12 21.37
C GLU A 286 -12.87 12.41 21.38
N LEU A 287 -12.23 12.38 20.20
CA LEU A 287 -10.82 12.74 20.05
C LEU A 287 -10.58 14.22 20.42
N GLN A 288 -11.44 15.14 19.95
CA GLN A 288 -11.35 16.55 20.31
C GLN A 288 -11.52 16.77 21.81
N MET A 289 -12.55 16.16 22.42
CA MET A 289 -12.77 16.25 23.86
C MET A 289 -11.60 15.71 24.69
N LEU A 290 -10.95 14.64 24.23
CA LEU A 290 -9.79 14.06 24.92
C LEU A 290 -8.55 14.95 24.78
N PHE A 291 -8.37 15.58 23.62
CA PHE A 291 -7.30 16.54 23.36
C PHE A 291 -7.43 17.77 24.25
N ASP A 292 -8.62 18.37 24.31
CA ASP A 292 -8.89 19.58 25.09
C ASP A 292 -8.71 19.37 26.61
N LYS A 293 -8.90 18.14 27.11
CA LYS A 293 -8.71 17.79 28.53
C LYS A 293 -7.24 17.59 28.94
N LYS A 294 -6.36 17.34 27.97
CA LYS A 294 -4.94 17.01 28.20
C LYS A 294 -3.98 18.08 27.70
N SER A 295 -4.50 19.10 27.01
CA SER A 295 -3.80 20.33 26.63
C SER A 295 -3.83 21.33 27.79
#